data_AF-A0A520INY3-F1
#
_entry.id   AF-A0A520INY3-F1
#
_cell.length_a   1.000
_cell.length_b   1.000
_cell.length_c   1.000
_cell.angle_alpha   90.00
_cell.angle_beta   90.00
_cell.angle_gamma   90.00
#
_symmetry.space_group_name_H-M   'P 1'
#
loop_
_entity.id
_entity.type
_entity.pdbx_description
1 polymer ?
#
loop_
_entity_poly.entity_id
_entity_poly.type
_entity_poly.pdbx_seq_one_letter_code
_entity_poly.pdbx_strand_id
1 'polypeptide(L)'
;MAKTPQDRDIFDDEATMIEPEAVLRFMLFKTADRQTYRPFGVTMWSDKATVLGTRYSYGKKHALSFPDYSEEPGTYISALKPIVQRIPLPDRPDKLILALTVFLATPELFDEIEEEGTDLNPVGLPDDLGTFDFPE
;
A
#
# COMPACT_ATOMS: atom_id res chain seq x y z
N MET A 1 -44.66 39.15 -7.62
CA MET A 1 -44.59 37.69 -7.40
C MET A 1 -44.25 37.02 -8.72
N ALA A 2 -43.05 36.41 -8.84
CA ALA A 2 -42.78 35.18 -9.59
C ALA A 2 -41.26 34.96 -9.77
N LYS A 3 -40.75 34.03 -8.96
CA LYS A 3 -39.73 32.99 -9.22
C LYS A 3 -38.40 33.35 -9.92
N THR A 4 -37.35 33.34 -9.08
CA THR A 4 -35.95 33.04 -9.38
C THR A 4 -35.78 31.70 -10.09
N PRO A 5 -34.84 31.59 -11.04
CA PRO A 5 -34.07 30.36 -11.24
C PRO A 5 -32.68 30.54 -10.62
N GLN A 6 -32.43 29.81 -9.54
CA GLN A 6 -31.09 29.44 -9.11
C GLN A 6 -30.57 28.41 -10.12
N ASP A 7 -29.71 28.83 -11.04
CA ASP A 7 -28.90 27.87 -11.79
C ASP A 7 -27.58 27.70 -11.04
N ARG A 8 -27.51 26.57 -10.33
CA ARG A 8 -26.32 26.05 -9.68
C ARG A 8 -25.47 25.40 -10.75
N ASP A 9 -24.56 26.15 -11.35
CA ASP A 9 -23.33 25.57 -11.88
C ASP A 9 -22.44 25.19 -10.70
N ILE A 10 -22.77 24.07 -10.05
CA ILE A 10 -21.89 23.34 -9.17
C ILE A 10 -21.80 21.96 -9.80
N PHE A 11 -20.90 21.75 -10.76
CA PHE A 11 -20.24 20.46 -11.03
C PHE A 11 -19.11 20.70 -12.03
N ASP A 12 -18.13 21.50 -11.63
CA ASP A 12 -16.77 21.34 -12.12
C ASP A 12 -15.95 20.82 -10.93
N ASP A 13 -16.29 19.61 -10.47
CA ASP A 13 -15.36 18.78 -9.70
C ASP A 13 -14.40 18.19 -10.75
N GLU A 14 -13.65 19.09 -11.38
CA GLU A 14 -12.44 18.78 -12.13
C GLU A 14 -11.58 18.04 -11.12
N ALA A 15 -11.59 16.71 -11.25
CA ALA A 15 -10.78 15.78 -10.51
C ALA A 15 -9.36 16.35 -10.52
N THR A 16 -9.03 17.04 -9.42
CA THR A 16 -7.68 17.51 -9.17
C THR A 16 -6.92 16.21 -9.00
N MET A 17 -6.36 15.70 -10.11
CA MET A 17 -5.38 14.64 -10.08
C MET A 17 -4.22 15.24 -9.31
N ILE A 18 -4.27 15.07 -7.99
CA ILE A 18 -3.14 15.25 -7.10
C ILE A 18 -2.05 14.42 -7.76
N GLU A 19 -1.01 15.08 -8.29
CA GLU A 19 0.12 14.40 -8.89
C GLU A 19 0.51 13.26 -7.95
N PRO A 20 0.62 12.00 -8.41
CA PRO A 20 0.83 10.91 -7.48
C PRO A 20 2.19 11.09 -6.80
N GLU A 21 2.16 11.46 -5.53
CA GLU A 21 3.37 11.75 -4.75
C GLU A 21 3.91 10.51 -4.03
N ALA A 22 3.31 9.36 -4.30
CA ALA A 22 3.67 8.12 -3.67
C ALA A 22 3.56 6.91 -4.62
N VAL A 23 4.30 5.85 -4.32
CA VAL A 23 4.23 4.57 -5.01
C VAL A 23 3.82 3.48 -4.04
N LEU A 24 3.02 2.54 -4.54
CA LEU A 24 2.58 1.36 -3.84
C LEU A 24 3.20 0.12 -4.50
N ARG A 25 3.80 -0.72 -3.67
CA ARG A 25 4.45 -1.97 -4.05
C ARG A 25 3.86 -3.10 -3.24
N PHE A 26 3.57 -4.21 -3.91
CA PHE A 26 3.15 -5.44 -3.24
C PHE A 26 4.25 -6.48 -3.36
N MET A 27 4.54 -7.14 -2.24
CA MET A 27 5.44 -8.29 -2.17
C MET A 27 4.63 -9.48 -1.67
N LEU A 28 4.80 -10.65 -2.26
CA LEU A 28 4.13 -11.89 -1.83
C LEU A 28 5.16 -12.83 -1.21
N PHE A 29 4.89 -13.30 0.01
CA PHE A 29 5.68 -14.33 0.66
C PHE A 29 5.55 -15.68 -0.05
N LYS A 30 6.65 -16.43 -0.04
CA LYS A 30 6.71 -17.79 -0.57
C LYS A 30 6.66 -18.84 0.54
N THR A 31 7.06 -18.47 1.75
CA THR A 31 7.24 -19.37 2.89
C THR A 31 6.81 -18.69 4.19
N ALA A 32 6.44 -19.50 5.20
CA ALA A 32 5.89 -19.03 6.47
C ALA A 32 6.95 -18.31 7.34
N ASP A 33 8.23 -18.61 7.14
CA ASP A 33 9.35 -17.97 7.84
C ASP A 33 9.54 -16.48 7.50
N ARG A 34 8.78 -15.94 6.53
CA ARG A 34 8.81 -14.55 6.06
C ARG A 34 10.19 -14.07 5.55
N GLN A 35 11.15 -14.96 5.30
CA GLN A 35 12.46 -14.60 4.74
C GLN A 35 12.43 -14.56 3.21
N THR A 36 11.53 -15.31 2.59
CA THR A 36 11.46 -15.40 1.13
C THR A 36 10.21 -14.74 0.59
N TYR A 37 10.38 -13.69 -0.21
CA TYR A 37 9.29 -12.97 -0.88
C TYR A 37 9.65 -12.63 -2.33
N ARG A 38 8.64 -12.30 -3.13
CA ARG A 38 8.79 -11.82 -4.51
C ARG A 38 7.92 -10.61 -4.78
N PRO A 39 8.26 -9.76 -5.76
CA PRO A 39 7.31 -8.77 -6.26
C PRO A 39 6.00 -9.43 -6.70
N PHE A 40 4.90 -8.76 -6.41
CA PHE A 40 3.55 -9.22 -6.72
C PHE A 40 2.80 -8.13 -7.49
N GLY A 41 2.48 -8.39 -8.74
CA GLY A 41 1.78 -7.46 -9.61
C GLY A 41 2.63 -6.25 -10.02
N VAL A 42 1.97 -5.12 -10.25
CA VAL A 42 2.61 -3.88 -10.71
C VAL A 42 2.88 -2.92 -9.56
N THR A 43 4.03 -2.24 -9.62
CA THR A 43 4.23 -1.01 -8.83
C THR A 43 3.31 0.06 -9.41
N MET A 44 2.47 0.67 -8.57
CA MET A 44 1.50 1.66 -8.99
C MET A 44 1.71 2.99 -8.30
N TRP A 45 1.44 4.06 -9.03
CA TRP A 45 1.40 5.41 -8.49
C TRP A 45 0.11 5.61 -7.69
N SER A 46 0.22 6.26 -6.54
CA SER A 46 -0.89 6.50 -5.63
C SER A 46 -0.71 7.83 -4.90
N ASP A 47 -1.77 8.28 -4.24
CA ASP A 47 -1.75 9.47 -3.42
C ASP A 47 -1.16 9.19 -2.02
N LYS A 48 -0.71 10.25 -1.35
CA LYS A 48 -0.12 10.12 0.00
C LYS A 48 -1.12 9.58 1.02
N ALA A 49 -2.40 9.90 0.92
CA ALA A 49 -3.40 9.48 1.90
C ALA A 49 -3.63 7.96 1.82
N THR A 50 -3.59 7.37 0.63
CA THR A 50 -3.63 5.92 0.43
C THR A 50 -2.40 5.22 1.01
N VAL A 51 -1.21 5.80 0.82
CA VAL A 51 0.05 5.24 1.35
C VAL A 51 0.19 5.37 2.87
N LEU A 52 -0.24 6.49 3.44
CA LEU A 52 -0.18 6.75 4.88
C LEU A 52 -1.40 6.23 5.64
N GLY A 53 -2.46 5.84 4.92
CA GLY A 53 -3.70 5.37 5.51
C GLY A 53 -3.57 3.97 6.13
N THR A 54 -4.56 3.61 6.95
CA THR A 54 -4.67 2.29 7.61
C THR A 54 -5.20 1.20 6.67
N ARG A 55 -5.12 1.42 5.35
CA ARG A 55 -5.67 0.50 4.36
C ARG A 55 -4.96 -0.84 4.39
N TYR A 56 -3.65 -0.88 4.66
CA TYR A 56 -2.78 -2.05 4.50
C TYR A 56 -2.20 -2.60 5.82
N SER A 57 -2.97 -2.55 6.91
CA SER A 57 -2.55 -3.08 8.22
C SER A 57 -2.40 -4.61 8.23
N TYR A 58 -1.58 -5.11 9.14
CA TYR A 58 -1.42 -6.56 9.39
C TYR A 58 -2.76 -7.28 9.57
N GLY A 59 -2.86 -8.50 9.04
CA GLY A 59 -4.04 -9.37 9.11
C GLY A 59 -5.21 -8.92 8.22
N LYS A 60 -5.09 -7.79 7.51
CA LYS A 60 -6.15 -7.28 6.66
C LYS A 60 -6.19 -8.02 5.32
N LYS A 61 -7.38 -8.42 4.92
CA LYS A 61 -7.65 -9.10 3.64
C LYS A 61 -7.84 -8.08 2.52
N HIS A 62 -7.27 -8.37 1.36
CA HIS A 62 -7.31 -7.55 0.15
C HIS A 62 -7.71 -8.43 -1.04
N ALA A 63 -8.76 -8.02 -1.76
CA ALA A 63 -9.03 -8.58 -3.07
C ALA A 63 -8.15 -7.84 -4.08
N LEU A 64 -7.14 -8.52 -4.64
CA LEU A 64 -6.20 -7.95 -5.59
C LEU A 64 -6.36 -8.64 -6.94
N SER A 65 -6.29 -7.85 -8.01
CA SER A 65 -6.33 -8.30 -9.39
C SER A 65 -5.45 -7.38 -10.22
N PHE A 66 -4.58 -7.98 -11.04
CA PHE A 66 -3.67 -7.25 -11.93
C PHE A 66 -3.94 -7.71 -13.36
N PRO A 67 -4.84 -7.04 -14.10
CA PRO A 67 -5.32 -7.53 -15.40
C PRO A 67 -4.22 -7.72 -16.44
N ASP A 68 -3.14 -6.94 -16.34
CA ASP A 68 -2.00 -6.97 -17.28
C ASP A 68 -0.79 -7.77 -16.75
N TYR A 69 -0.93 -8.53 -15.66
CA TYR A 69 0.15 -9.29 -15.05
C TYR A 69 -0.18 -10.78 -14.92
N SER A 70 0.85 -11.62 -14.93
CA SER A 70 0.71 -13.08 -14.77
C SER A 70 0.31 -13.52 -13.35
N GLU A 71 0.00 -12.58 -12.46
CA GLU A 71 -0.41 -12.90 -11.10
C GLU A 71 -1.87 -13.31 -11.05
N GLU A 72 -2.16 -14.36 -10.29
CA GLU A 72 -3.53 -14.81 -10.10
C GLU A 72 -4.32 -13.75 -9.31
N PRO A 73 -5.51 -13.34 -9.78
CA PRO A 73 -6.38 -12.52 -8.97
C PRO A 73 -6.88 -13.34 -7.78
N GLY A 74 -6.96 -12.72 -6.61
CA GLY A 74 -7.29 -13.47 -5.40
C GLY A 74 -7.42 -12.62 -4.15
N THR A 75 -7.72 -13.31 -3.06
CA THR A 75 -7.68 -12.72 -1.71
C THR A 75 -6.32 -12.94 -1.11
N TYR A 76 -5.68 -11.86 -0.71
CA TYR A 76 -4.36 -11.85 -0.08
C TYR A 76 -4.44 -11.15 1.28
N ILE A 77 -3.62 -11.56 2.22
CA ILE A 77 -3.62 -11.03 3.59
C ILE A 77 -2.31 -10.29 3.82
N SER A 78 -2.37 -9.08 4.38
CA SER A 78 -1.16 -8.38 4.81
C SER A 78 -0.48 -9.14 5.94
N ALA A 79 0.64 -9.77 5.63
CA ALA A 79 1.36 -10.70 6.51
C ALA A 79 2.53 -10.05 7.27
N LEU A 80 2.74 -8.76 7.08
CA LEU A 80 3.60 -7.92 7.92
C LEU A 80 2.99 -6.52 8.03
N LYS A 81 3.50 -5.74 8.99
CA LYS A 81 3.26 -4.30 9.01
C LYS A 81 3.80 -3.69 7.71
N PRO A 82 3.00 -2.88 7.00
CA PRO A 82 3.44 -2.29 5.75
C PRO A 82 4.55 -1.28 6.02
N ILE A 83 5.47 -1.17 5.07
CA ILE A 83 6.68 -0.38 5.22
C ILE A 83 6.56 0.89 4.38
N VAL A 84 6.69 2.05 5.03
CA VAL A 84 6.73 3.34 4.35
C VAL A 84 8.17 3.84 4.31
N GLN A 85 8.66 4.17 3.12
CA GLN A 85 9.99 4.71 2.90
C GLN A 85 9.92 5.98 2.04
N ARG A 86 10.95 6.83 2.13
CA ARG A 86 11.16 7.92 1.17
C ARG A 86 12.19 7.48 0.15
N ILE A 87 11.83 7.52 -1.13
CA ILE A 87 12.73 7.15 -2.23
C ILE A 87 12.87 8.33 -3.20
N PRO A 88 14.01 8.48 -3.89
CA PRO A 88 14.16 9.48 -4.95
C PRO A 88 13.18 9.20 -6.10
N LEU A 89 12.61 10.25 -6.66
CA LEU A 89 11.78 10.16 -7.86
C LEU A 89 12.68 9.73 -9.04
N PRO A 90 12.29 8.73 -9.84
CA PRO A 90 13.11 8.23 -10.95
C PRO A 90 13.55 9.33 -11.92
N ASP A 91 12.65 10.27 -12.21
CA ASP A 91 12.89 11.37 -13.15
C ASP A 91 13.47 12.63 -12.51
N ARG A 92 13.41 12.76 -11.18
CA ARG A 92 13.92 13.91 -10.41
C ARG A 92 14.56 13.44 -9.12
N PRO A 93 15.83 13.01 -9.15
CA PRO A 93 16.48 12.42 -7.97
C PRO A 93 16.61 13.40 -6.79
N ASP A 94 16.46 14.71 -7.05
CA ASP A 94 16.38 15.79 -6.06
C ASP A 94 15.03 15.85 -5.31
N LYS A 95 13.99 15.18 -5.82
CA LYS A 95 12.66 15.10 -5.19
C LYS A 95 12.46 13.71 -4.58
N LEU A 96 12.03 13.66 -3.32
CA LEU A 96 11.66 12.43 -2.63
C LEU A 96 10.15 12.19 -2.71
N ILE A 97 9.76 10.94 -2.92
CA ILE A 97 8.38 10.45 -2.86
C ILE A 97 8.23 9.40 -1.79
N LEU A 98 6.99 9.16 -1.35
CA LEU A 98 6.69 8.06 -0.44
C LEU A 98 6.59 6.74 -1.21
N ALA A 99 7.07 5.66 -0.62
CA ALA A 99 6.92 4.31 -1.13
C ALA A 99 6.34 3.42 -0.03
N LEU A 100 5.13 2.91 -0.26
CA LEU A 100 4.50 1.91 0.58
C LEU A 100 4.81 0.52 0.02
N THR A 101 5.44 -0.33 0.82
CA THR A 101 5.63 -1.75 0.50
C THR A 101 4.75 -2.59 1.41
N VAL A 102 3.79 -3.28 0.79
CA VAL A 102 2.85 -4.16 1.49
C VAL A 102 3.28 -5.59 1.25
N PHE A 103 3.55 -6.31 2.34
CA PHE A 103 3.86 -7.73 2.27
C PHE A 103 2.58 -8.55 2.46
N LEU A 104 2.36 -9.46 1.54
CA LEU A 104 1.16 -10.24 1.40
C LEU A 104 1.48 -11.72 1.55
N ALA A 105 0.49 -12.48 1.99
CA ALA A 105 0.47 -13.93 1.94
C ALA A 105 -0.87 -14.40 1.35
N THR A 106 -0.90 -15.63 0.83
CA THR A 106 -2.17 -16.32 0.61
C THR A 106 -2.83 -16.63 1.96
N PRO A 107 -4.14 -16.87 2.00
CA PRO A 107 -4.82 -17.20 3.25
C PRO A 107 -4.19 -18.42 3.95
N GLU A 108 -3.93 -19.48 3.19
CA GLU A 108 -3.29 -20.72 3.69
C GLU A 108 -1.92 -20.43 4.31
N LEU A 109 -1.09 -19.65 3.63
CA LEU A 109 0.23 -19.28 4.14
C LEU A 109 0.15 -18.35 5.36
N PHE A 110 -0.86 -17.48 5.42
CA PHE A 110 -1.07 -16.61 6.56
C PHE A 110 -1.45 -17.39 7.81
N ASP A 111 -2.27 -18.44 7.68
CA ASP A 111 -2.59 -19.34 8.79
C ASP A 111 -1.31 -20.03 9.32
N GLU A 112 -0.44 -20.55 8.43
CA GLU A 112 0.85 -21.14 8.81
C GLU A 112 1.76 -20.12 9.54
N ILE A 113 1.78 -18.88 9.06
CA ILE A 113 2.51 -17.77 9.66
C ILE A 113 2.04 -17.46 11.09
N GLU A 114 0.72 -17.49 11.33
CA GLU A 114 0.13 -17.25 12.64
C GLU A 114 0.41 -18.41 13.60
N GLU A 115 0.43 -19.65 13.11
CA GLU A 115 0.77 -20.84 13.90
C GLU A 115 2.24 -20.86 14.35
N GLU A 116 3.16 -20.33 13.54
CA GLU A 116 4.59 -20.26 13.89
C GLU A 116 4.88 -19.24 15.01
N GLY A 117 3.95 -18.31 15.28
CA GLY A 117 4.08 -17.30 16.35
C GLY A 117 5.21 -16.28 16.09
N THR A 118 5.60 -16.11 14.82
CA THR A 118 6.79 -15.35 14.44
C THR A 118 6.55 -13.84 14.55
N ASP A 119 7.53 -13.16 15.15
CA ASP A 119 7.55 -11.71 15.39
C ASP A 119 7.20 -10.92 14.13
N LEU A 120 6.31 -9.92 14.26
CA LEU A 120 5.77 -9.13 13.15
C LEU A 120 6.79 -8.16 12.53
N ASN A 121 8.03 -8.17 13.01
CA ASN A 121 9.11 -7.40 12.42
C ASN A 121 9.87 -8.26 11.41
N PRO A 122 10.06 -7.77 10.16
CA PRO A 122 10.87 -8.46 9.19
C PRO A 122 12.32 -8.61 9.70
N VAL A 123 12.76 -9.85 9.86
CA VAL A 123 14.15 -10.17 10.19
C VAL A 123 15.05 -9.62 9.08
N GLY A 124 15.86 -8.61 9.40
CA GLY A 124 16.85 -8.04 8.47
C GLY A 124 16.50 -6.67 7.87
N LEU A 125 15.41 -6.02 8.29
CA LEU A 125 15.28 -4.58 8.11
C LEU A 125 15.87 -3.87 9.33
N PRO A 126 16.59 -2.75 9.16
CA PRO A 126 17.09 -2.01 10.31
C PRO A 126 15.91 -1.62 11.19
N ASP A 127 16.02 -1.86 12.50
CA ASP A 127 15.12 -1.37 13.57
C ASP A 127 14.83 0.14 13.48
N ASP A 128 15.63 0.86 12.69
CA ASP A 128 15.61 2.31 12.49
C ASP A 128 14.64 2.79 11.39
N LEU A 129 13.62 2.01 11.03
CA LEU A 129 12.43 2.62 10.39
C LEU A 129 11.56 3.21 11.49
N GLY A 130 12.06 4.33 12.02
CA GLY A 130 11.55 5.03 13.18
C GLY A 130 10.05 4.91 13.36
N THR A 131 9.66 4.52 14.57
CA THR A 131 8.32 4.79 15.11
C THR A 131 7.92 6.19 14.69
N PHE A 132 6.98 6.28 13.75
CA PHE A 132 6.34 7.54 13.44
C PHE A 132 5.52 7.91 14.68
N ASP A 133 6.13 8.74 15.53
CA ASP A 133 5.41 9.53 16.51
C ASP A 133 4.56 10.51 15.71
N PHE A 134 3.25 10.23 15.66
CA PHE A 134 2.28 11.16 15.09
C PHE A 134 2.02 12.21 16.18
N PRO A 135 2.44 13.48 16.02
CA PRO A 135 1.96 14.51 16.93
C PRO A 135 0.44 14.67 16.73
N GLU A 136 -0.29 14.62 17.85
CA GLU A 136 -1.74 14.89 17.95
C GLU A 136 -2.14 16.28 17.43
#